data_AF-A0A9E3DDP1-F1
#
_entry.id   AF-A0A9E3DDP1-F1
#
_cell.length_a   1.000
_cell.length_b   1.000
_cell.length_c   1.000
_cell.angle_alpha   90.00
_cell.angle_beta   90.00
_cell.angle_gamma   90.00
#
_symmetry.space_group_name_H-M   'P 1'
#
loop_
_entity.id
_entity.type
_entity.pdbx_description
1 polymer ?
#
loop_
_entity_poly.entity_id
_entity_poly.type
_entity_poly.pdbx_seq_one_letter_code
_entity_poly.pdbx_strand_id
1 'polypeptide(L)'
;MSDTVVLVIDMMNSYEHPDADTLIPNVGNIIDPLADLVRRARESNDVDLVYVNDNYGDFTAQFSDLVDAACNGARPELVDPIAPVPGSRTITKVRHSAFYSTPLAYLLNRLGTQRVILTGQ
;
A
#
# COMPACT_ATOMS: atom_id res chain seq x y z
N MET A 1 -18.89 -8.86 8.99
CA MET A 1 -17.88 -9.23 7.96
C MET A 1 -17.94 -8.12 6.94
N SER A 2 -16.83 -7.42 6.74
CA SER A 2 -16.74 -6.37 5.72
C SER A 2 -16.88 -7.01 4.34
N ASP A 3 -17.70 -6.43 3.46
CA ASP A 3 -17.71 -6.77 2.04
C ASP A 3 -16.80 -5.82 1.21
N THR A 4 -16.14 -4.88 1.88
CA THR A 4 -15.38 -3.79 1.26
C THR A 4 -13.92 -3.83 1.68
N VAL A 5 -13.02 -3.77 0.70
CA VAL A 5 -11.57 -3.73 0.93
C VAL A 5 -10.99 -2.46 0.31
N VAL A 6 -10.16 -1.75 1.08
CA VAL A 6 -9.30 -0.68 0.58
C VAL A 6 -7.92 -1.25 0.29
N LEU A 7 -7.47 -1.09 -0.95
CA LEU A 7 -6.11 -1.44 -1.38
C LEU A 7 -5.27 -0.16 -1.45
N VAL A 8 -4.16 -0.15 -0.72
CA VAL A 8 -3.12 0.88 -0.80
C VAL A 8 -1.98 0.30 -1.61
N ILE A 9 -1.79 0.79 -2.84
CA ILE A 9 -0.89 0.19 -3.83
C ILE A 9 0.35 1.06 -4.04
N ASP A 10 1.53 0.43 -4.00
CA ASP A 10 2.83 1.01 -4.32
C ASP A 10 3.22 2.28 -3.55
N MET A 11 2.65 2.45 -2.35
CA MET A 11 2.90 3.64 -1.54
C MET A 11 4.14 3.54 -0.63
N MET A 12 4.64 2.32 -0.36
CA MET A 12 5.93 2.14 0.33
C MET A 12 7.08 2.35 -0.68
N ASN A 13 7.41 3.60 -0.94
CA ASN A 13 8.40 4.02 -1.93
C ASN A 13 9.46 4.89 -1.25
N SER A 14 10.75 4.57 -1.41
CA SER A 14 11.85 5.37 -0.88
C SER A 14 12.12 6.64 -1.70
N TYR A 15 11.57 6.72 -2.92
CA TYR A 15 11.76 7.82 -3.87
C TYR A 15 13.24 8.09 -4.22
N GLU A 16 14.07 7.06 -4.19
CA GLU A 16 15.51 7.13 -4.56
C GLU A 16 15.78 6.67 -6.01
N HIS A 17 14.72 6.41 -6.78
CA HIS A 17 14.80 5.97 -8.17
C HIS A 17 14.81 7.14 -9.16
N PRO A 18 15.29 6.95 -10.41
CA PRO A 18 15.48 8.03 -11.37
C PRO A 18 14.21 8.83 -11.71
N ASP A 19 13.04 8.21 -11.61
CA ASP A 19 11.77 8.81 -12.01
C ASP A 19 11.03 9.48 -10.83
N ALA A 20 11.61 9.47 -9.63
CA ALA A 20 11.00 9.96 -8.40
C ALA A 20 10.56 11.42 -8.49
N ASP A 21 11.35 12.28 -9.12
CA ASP A 21 11.05 13.71 -9.28
C ASP A 21 9.75 13.96 -10.07
N THR A 22 9.37 13.03 -10.95
CA THR A 22 8.11 13.10 -11.70
C THR A 22 6.93 12.60 -10.86
N LEU A 23 7.18 11.67 -9.95
CA LEU A 23 6.16 11.01 -9.13
C LEU A 23 5.77 11.84 -7.90
N ILE A 24 6.75 12.45 -7.23
CA ILE A 24 6.61 13.19 -5.98
C ILE A 24 5.49 14.25 -6.02
N PRO A 25 5.39 15.12 -7.05
CA PRO A 25 4.34 16.14 -7.08
C PRO A 25 2.93 15.54 -7.15
N ASN A 26 2.76 14.40 -7.83
CA ASN A 26 1.47 13.73 -7.96
C ASN A 26 1.06 13.09 -6.63
N VAL A 27 2.00 12.44 -5.95
CA VAL A 27 1.76 11.86 -4.62
C VAL A 27 1.45 12.93 -3.59
N GLY A 28 2.20 14.05 -3.62
CA GLY A 28 1.95 15.18 -2.71
C GLY A 28 0.52 15.72 -2.79
N ASN A 29 -0.13 15.65 -3.95
CA ASN A 29 -1.52 16.08 -4.11
C ASN A 29 -2.55 15.10 -3.51
N ILE A 30 -2.19 13.83 -3.33
CA ILE A 30 -3.11 12.78 -2.85
C ILE A 30 -2.80 12.29 -1.44
N ILE A 31 -1.67 12.67 -0.84
CA ILE A 31 -1.23 12.11 0.43
C ILE A 31 -2.22 12.43 1.57
N ASP A 32 -2.70 13.67 1.66
CA ASP A 32 -3.65 14.08 2.70
C ASP A 32 -5.00 13.34 2.61
N PRO A 33 -5.70 13.30 1.46
CA PRO A 33 -6.94 12.53 1.34
C PRO A 33 -6.72 11.02 1.48
N LEU A 34 -5.56 10.50 1.06
CA LEU A 34 -5.22 9.09 1.25
C LEU A 34 -4.98 8.76 2.73
N ALA A 35 -4.29 9.61 3.48
CA ALA A 35 -4.08 9.46 4.91
C ALA A 35 -5.41 9.44 5.67
N ASP A 36 -6.35 10.34 5.34
CA ASP A 36 -7.69 10.30 5.92
C ASP A 36 -8.44 8.99 5.58
N LEU A 37 -8.35 8.52 4.34
CA LEU A 37 -8.96 7.24 3.95
C LEU A 37 -8.35 6.06 4.72
N VAL A 38 -7.03 5.98 4.82
CA VAL A 38 -6.32 4.93 5.56
C VAL A 38 -6.71 4.94 7.02
N ARG A 39 -6.78 6.13 7.63
CA ARG A 39 -7.22 6.32 9.02
C ARG A 39 -8.66 5.81 9.21
N ARG A 40 -9.60 6.23 8.35
CA ARG A 40 -11.01 5.77 8.43
C ARG A 40 -11.15 4.27 8.19
N ALA A 41 -10.41 3.70 7.24
CA ALA A 41 -10.42 2.27 6.98
C ALA A 41 -9.91 1.47 8.18
N ARG A 42 -8.87 1.98 8.86
CA ARG A 42 -8.27 1.35 10.05
C ARG A 42 -9.18 1.40 11.28
N GLU A 43 -9.91 2.50 11.46
CA GLU A 43 -10.85 2.68 12.58
C GLU A 43 -12.20 1.95 12.36
N SER A 44 -12.48 1.53 11.12
CA SER A 44 -13.71 0.84 10.76
C SER A 44 -13.64 -0.65 11.06
N ASN A 45 -14.75 -1.20 11.56
CA ASN A 45 -14.93 -2.66 11.68
C ASN A 45 -15.51 -3.28 10.40
N ASP A 46 -15.97 -2.45 9.46
CA ASP A 46 -16.70 -2.85 8.24
C ASP A 46 -15.89 -2.59 6.97
N VAL A 47 -14.59 -2.35 7.09
CA VAL A 47 -13.66 -2.19 5.96
C VAL A 47 -12.36 -2.92 6.28
N ASP A 48 -11.88 -3.75 5.36
CA ASP A 48 -10.54 -4.32 5.47
C ASP A 48 -9.54 -3.45 4.72
N LEU A 49 -8.37 -3.22 5.33
CA LEU A 49 -7.26 -2.48 4.73
C LEU A 49 -6.14 -3.45 4.35
N VAL A 50 -5.66 -3.37 3.11
CA VAL A 50 -4.57 -4.20 2.59
C VAL A 50 -3.58 -3.32 1.84
N TYR A 51 -2.29 -3.49 2.15
CA TYR A 51 -1.20 -2.84 1.43
C TYR A 51 -0.63 -3.80 0.40
N VAL A 52 -0.39 -3.32 -0.81
CA VAL A 52 0.24 -4.09 -1.87
C VAL A 52 1.39 -3.28 -2.45
N ASN A 53 2.61 -3.77 -2.34
CA ASN A 53 3.79 -3.03 -2.83
C ASN A 53 4.70 -3.92 -3.66
N ASP A 54 5.34 -3.31 -4.66
CA ASP A 54 6.46 -3.95 -5.35
C ASP A 54 7.63 -4.22 -4.39
N ASN A 55 8.32 -5.33 -4.59
CA ASN A 55 9.55 -5.66 -3.87
C ASN A 55 10.83 -5.29 -4.64
N TYR A 56 10.69 -4.64 -5.80
CA TYR A 56 11.79 -4.21 -6.67
C TYR A 56 12.71 -5.36 -7.12
N GLY A 57 12.16 -6.59 -7.15
CA GLY A 57 12.92 -7.79 -7.48
C GLY A 57 13.75 -8.37 -6.33
N ASP A 58 13.68 -7.79 -5.13
CA ASP A 58 14.30 -8.37 -3.93
C ASP A 58 13.37 -9.40 -3.28
N PHE A 59 13.63 -10.69 -3.55
CA PHE A 59 12.87 -11.80 -2.97
C PHE A 59 13.31 -12.18 -1.55
N THR A 60 14.33 -11.50 -1.01
CA THR A 60 14.77 -11.66 0.38
C THR A 60 14.16 -10.60 1.29
N ALA A 61 13.74 -9.47 0.72
CA ALA A 61 13.07 -8.40 1.43
C ALA A 61 11.72 -8.84 1.99
N GLN A 62 11.52 -8.57 3.27
CA GLN A 62 10.22 -8.59 3.93
C GLN A 62 9.49 -7.28 3.64
N PHE A 63 8.16 -7.28 3.83
CA PHE A 63 7.38 -6.05 3.67
C PHE A 63 7.82 -4.97 4.67
N SER A 64 8.26 -5.36 5.88
CA SER A 64 8.84 -4.42 6.85
C SER A 64 10.07 -3.71 6.31
N ASP A 65 10.92 -4.41 5.55
CA ASP A 65 12.12 -3.80 4.95
C ASP A 65 11.73 -2.73 3.93
N LEU A 66 10.63 -2.92 3.20
CA LEU A 66 10.07 -1.91 2.28
C LEU A 66 9.53 -0.69 3.03
N VAL A 67 8.84 -0.91 4.16
CA VAL A 67 8.32 0.18 5.00
C VAL A 67 9.49 0.96 5.59
N ASP A 68 10.48 0.27 6.15
CA ASP A 68 11.66 0.89 6.77
C ASP A 68 12.47 1.68 5.74
N ALA A 69 12.68 1.14 4.54
CA ALA A 69 13.35 1.85 3.45
C ALA A 69 12.57 3.09 3.00
N ALA A 70 11.24 3.02 2.96
CA ALA A 70 10.39 4.13 2.56
C ALA A 70 10.35 5.25 3.63
N CYS A 71 10.24 4.90 4.90
CA CYS A 71 10.27 5.83 6.03
C CYS A 71 11.67 6.44 6.29
N ASN A 72 12.74 5.83 5.79
CA ASN A 72 14.10 6.38 5.87
C ASN A 72 14.62 6.89 4.51
N GLY A 73 13.75 6.95 3.50
CA GLY A 73 14.11 7.34 2.14
C GLY A 73 14.16 8.85 1.92
N ALA A 74 14.06 9.26 0.65
CA ALA A 74 14.18 10.66 0.25
C ALA A 74 12.97 11.53 0.63
N ARG A 75 11.79 10.91 0.80
CA ARG A 75 10.50 11.59 1.05
C ARG A 75 9.64 10.89 2.12
N PRO A 76 10.13 10.76 3.36
CA PRO A 76 9.37 10.11 4.44
C PRO A 76 8.03 10.81 4.71
N GLU A 77 7.93 12.11 4.46
CA GLU A 77 6.69 12.89 4.58
C GLU A 77 5.55 12.39 3.68
N LEU A 78 5.85 11.63 2.62
CA LEU A 78 4.87 11.03 1.71
C LEU A 78 4.49 9.59 2.09
N VAL A 79 5.10 9.03 3.14
CA VAL A 79 4.96 7.63 3.54
C VAL A 79 4.44 7.53 4.96
N ASP A 80 5.04 8.27 5.89
CA ASP A 80 4.71 8.24 7.33
C ASP A 80 3.19 8.40 7.63
N PRO A 81 2.43 9.28 6.94
CA PRO A 81 1.00 9.44 7.21
C PRO A 81 0.15 8.18 6.94
N ILE A 82 0.66 7.29 6.09
CA ILE A 82 -0.03 6.08 5.62
C ILE A 82 0.73 4.81 5.99
N ALA A 83 1.78 4.90 6.81
CA ALA A 83 2.61 3.77 7.17
C ALA A 83 1.75 2.65 7.80
N PRO A 84 1.96 1.38 7.39
CA PRO A 84 1.30 0.23 7.99
C PRO A 84 1.64 0.15 9.49
N VAL A 85 0.64 -0.22 10.30
CA VAL A 85 0.84 -0.52 11.72
C VAL A 85 1.01 -2.03 11.95
N PRO A 86 1.53 -2.47 13.10
CA PRO A 86 1.59 -3.89 13.44
C PRO A 86 0.24 -4.58 13.26
N GLY A 87 0.22 -5.72 12.57
CA GLY A 87 -1.01 -6.47 12.24
C GLY A 87 -1.71 -6.05 10.94
N SER A 88 -1.18 -5.05 10.21
CA SER A 88 -1.68 -4.71 8.87
C SER A 88 -1.54 -5.90 7.91
N ARG A 89 -2.51 -6.06 7.00
CA ARG A 89 -2.42 -7.05 5.93
C ARG A 89 -1.56 -6.50 4.80
N THR A 90 -0.49 -7.21 4.46
CA THR A 90 0.48 -6.77 3.46
C THR A 90 0.70 -7.87 2.42
N ILE A 91 0.87 -7.48 1.17
CA ILE A 91 1.15 -8.37 0.04
C ILE A 91 2.29 -7.74 -0.77
N THR A 92 3.28 -8.55 -1.13
CA THR A 92 4.28 -8.16 -2.11
C THR A 92 3.84 -8.55 -3.52
N LYS A 93 4.16 -7.71 -4.50
CA LYS A 93 4.00 -7.98 -5.93
C LYS A 93 5.34 -7.75 -6.65
N VAL A 94 5.47 -8.27 -7.86
CA VAL A 94 6.68 -8.13 -8.71
C VAL A 94 6.35 -7.48 -10.05
N ARG A 95 5.06 -7.21 -10.30
CA ARG A 95 4.52 -6.66 -11.55
C ARG A 95 3.56 -5.53 -11.22
N HIS A 96 3.13 -4.79 -12.23
CA HIS A 96 2.18 -3.69 -12.06
C HIS A 96 0.85 -4.13 -11.46
N SER A 97 0.31 -5.29 -11.88
CA SER A 97 -0.96 -5.77 -11.36
C SER A 97 -0.80 -6.31 -9.94
N ALA A 98 -1.55 -5.74 -9.01
CA ALA A 98 -1.70 -6.24 -7.64
C ALA A 98 -2.29 -7.67 -7.58
N PHE A 99 -2.92 -8.14 -8.67
CA PHE A 99 -3.55 -9.47 -8.75
C PHE A 99 -2.68 -10.52 -9.45
N TYR A 100 -1.81 -10.09 -10.36
CA TYR A 100 -1.07 -11.03 -11.20
C TYR A 100 -0.01 -11.75 -10.39
N SER A 101 -0.16 -13.06 -10.25
CA SER A 101 0.77 -13.92 -9.51
C SER A 101 0.99 -13.48 -8.05
N THR A 102 -0.06 -12.96 -7.41
CA THR A 102 -0.08 -12.61 -5.98
C THR A 102 -1.19 -13.39 -5.24
N PRO A 103 -1.15 -13.48 -3.90
CA PRO A 103 -2.23 -14.08 -3.12
C PRO A 103 -3.47 -13.18 -2.99
N LEU A 104 -3.50 -11.99 -3.62
CA LEU A 104 -4.57 -11.00 -3.41
C LEU A 104 -5.96 -11.56 -3.74
N ALA A 105 -6.12 -12.21 -4.90
CA ALA A 105 -7.41 -12.78 -5.30
C ALA A 105 -7.92 -13.83 -4.28
N TYR A 106 -7.01 -14.65 -3.76
CA TYR A 106 -7.35 -15.62 -2.72
C TYR A 106 -7.75 -14.94 -1.40
N LEU A 107 -7.03 -13.89 -0.99
CA LEU A 107 -7.36 -13.10 0.20
C LEU A 107 -8.75 -12.46 0.09
N LEU A 108 -9.04 -11.79 -1.02
CA LEU A 108 -10.33 -11.13 -1.23
C LEU A 108 -11.50 -12.12 -1.21
N ASN A 109 -11.32 -13.30 -1.82
CA ASN A 109 -12.30 -14.39 -1.76
C ASN A 109 -12.51 -14.91 -0.33
N ARG A 110 -11.43 -15.07 0.45
CA ARG A 110 -11.50 -15.47 1.87
C ARG A 110 -12.25 -14.45 2.73
N LEU A 111 -12.11 -13.17 2.43
CA LEU A 111 -12.80 -12.09 3.12
C LEU A 111 -14.27 -11.95 2.67
N GLY A 112 -14.68 -12.60 1.57
CA GLY A 112 -16.01 -12.43 0.99
C GLY A 112 -16.21 -11.04 0.35
N THR A 113 -15.13 -10.47 -0.17
CA THR A 113 -15.12 -9.10 -0.71
C THR A 113 -16.05 -8.97 -1.92
N GLN A 114 -16.90 -7.95 -1.92
CA GLN A 114 -17.76 -7.56 -3.05
C GLN A 114 -17.36 -6.21 -3.65
N ARG A 115 -16.69 -5.36 -2.86
CA ARG A 115 -16.25 -4.03 -3.28
C ARG A 115 -14.77 -3.84 -2.99
N VAL A 116 -14.03 -3.38 -4.00
CA VAL A 116 -12.63 -2.99 -3.86
C VAL A 116 -12.51 -1.50 -4.15
N ILE A 117 -11.87 -0.77 -3.22
CA ILE A 117 -11.47 0.62 -3.39
C ILE A 117 -9.96 0.61 -3.67
N LEU A 118 -9.56 1.08 -4.86
CA LEU A 118 -8.16 1.13 -5.26
C LEU A 118 -7.61 2.52 -4.99
N THR A 119 -6.46 2.58 -4.31
CA THR A 119 -5.74 3.82 -4.02
C THR A 119 -4.24 3.60 -4.07
N GLY A 120 -3.49 4.69 -4.17
CA GLY A 120 -2.04 4.67 -4.25
C GLY A 120 -1.54 5.24 -5.56
N GLN A 121 -0.39 4.76 -6.02
CA GLN A 121 0.29 5.21 -7.24
C GLN A 121 0.59 4.06 -8.20
#